data_AF-A0A430H8L9-F1
#
_entry.id   AF-A0A430H8L9-F1
#
_cell.length_a   1.000
_cell.length_b   1.000
_cell.length_c   1.000
_cell.angle_alpha   90.00
_cell.angle_beta   90.00
_cell.angle_gamma   90.00
#
_symmetry.space_group_name_H-M   'P 1'
#
loop_
_entity.id
_entity.type
_entity.pdbx_description
1 polymer ?
#
loop_
_entity_poly.entity_id
_entity_poly.type
_entity_poly.pdbx_seq_one_letter_code
_entity_poly.pdbx_strand_id
1 'polypeptide(L)'
;MIAVKDALPPPPPFWHRLNSFFAFPFQMRPFAYGLLLSFCSLLFDAVFFLPQGLALFVIEVGIMLAASRYGFKIIALGARGIHDSADFGRESSDDWTYMPWKLFAISLVQAFLIGWLAWYAPILGTVGLFVMSFTFPAAVIVLVQSASFFQAMNPAHVMDAMRTIGWPYALLCFFLFLLSTGAQVALAMVLPMFDGRIVLPIINFAFIYFGWVMASLLGYVMFQHHDAFGFDAVPGSELPDGAPADRRTPAQIEAQRIDAEVAQLITEGDLAAALGMAYEAQRTAAYDDLSAQRRYHRVLALMPDKKDTMLDQARRFIPLLMRRDLTSEALKVFKSCKEKDKAFALDDPAMVIAMARAEWRNGDAHATLALISGFDKRFRGHETIPQAYELAARALVQGLGRADMAQPILTTMEARYPDSEQTQEVRWLLRPTPAA
;
A
#
# COMPACT_ATOMS: atom_id res chain seq x y z
N MET A 1 24.22 17.61 18.75
CA MET A 1 23.79 17.64 17.33
C MET A 1 22.27 17.61 17.33
N ILE A 2 21.66 18.74 16.98
CA ILE A 2 20.20 18.87 16.87
C ILE A 2 19.83 18.13 15.59
N ALA A 3 19.06 17.06 15.71
CA ALA A 3 18.48 16.38 14.54
C ALA A 3 17.57 17.40 13.85
N VAL A 4 18.03 17.92 12.72
CA VAL A 4 17.18 18.64 11.78
C VAL A 4 16.17 17.60 11.31
N LYS A 5 14.92 17.70 11.77
CA LYS A 5 13.79 17.03 11.14
C LYS A 5 13.79 17.55 9.70
N ASP A 6 14.20 16.74 8.74
CA ASP A 6 14.01 17.06 7.32
C ASP A 6 12.52 17.28 7.12
N ALA A 7 12.12 18.55 7.08
CA ALA A 7 10.74 18.94 6.88
C ALA A 7 10.38 18.55 5.44
N LEU A 8 9.59 17.49 5.32
CA LEU A 8 9.03 17.03 4.06
C LEU A 8 8.26 18.19 3.39
N PRO A 9 8.23 18.24 2.05
CA PRO A 9 7.54 19.31 1.34
C PRO A 9 6.08 19.40 1.79
N PRO A 10 5.52 20.61 1.94
CA PRO A 10 4.17 20.79 2.44
C PRO A 10 3.16 20.08 1.53
N PRO A 11 2.14 19.41 2.10
CA PRO A 11 1.12 18.72 1.31
C PRO A 11 0.46 19.70 0.34
N PRO A 12 0.14 19.28 -0.89
CA PRO A 12 -0.44 20.18 -1.88
C PRO A 12 -1.81 20.68 -1.42
N PRO A 13 -2.24 21.84 -1.93
CA PRO A 13 -3.50 22.41 -1.52
C PRO A 13 -4.69 21.55 -1.97
N PHE A 14 -5.75 21.51 -1.17
CA PHE A 14 -6.91 20.64 -1.42
C PHE A 14 -7.56 20.83 -2.80
N TRP A 15 -7.54 22.04 -3.36
CA TRP A 15 -8.15 22.34 -4.67
C TRP A 15 -7.43 21.67 -5.84
N HIS A 16 -6.20 21.16 -5.68
CA HIS A 16 -5.54 20.33 -6.68
C HIS A 16 -5.97 18.85 -6.63
N ARG A 17 -6.69 18.42 -5.59
CA ARG A 17 -7.07 17.02 -5.35
C ARG A 17 -8.58 16.80 -5.26
N LEU A 18 -9.38 17.64 -5.91
CA LEU A 18 -10.85 17.54 -5.85
C LEU A 18 -11.37 16.15 -6.28
N ASN A 19 -10.80 15.58 -7.35
CA ASN A 19 -11.23 14.29 -7.88
C ASN A 19 -11.10 13.14 -6.86
N SER A 20 -10.08 13.16 -5.99
CA SER A 20 -9.93 12.10 -4.98
C SER A 20 -11.01 12.17 -3.90
N PHE A 21 -11.49 13.36 -3.53
CA PHE A 21 -12.59 13.49 -2.56
C PHE A 21 -13.91 12.94 -3.10
N PHE A 22 -14.19 13.16 -4.39
CA PHE A 22 -15.36 12.56 -5.05
C PHE A 22 -15.21 11.05 -5.25
N ALA A 23 -13.98 10.55 -5.42
CA ALA A 23 -13.73 9.11 -5.53
C ALA A 23 -13.86 8.38 -4.19
N PHE A 24 -13.74 9.07 -3.06
CA PHE A 24 -13.73 8.45 -1.73
C PHE A 24 -14.99 7.61 -1.43
N PRO A 25 -16.24 8.10 -1.59
CA PRO A 25 -17.42 7.29 -1.30
C PRO A 25 -17.61 6.10 -2.25
N PHE A 26 -16.91 6.05 -3.38
CA PHE A 26 -16.94 4.92 -4.32
C PHE A 26 -15.99 3.78 -3.94
N GLN A 27 -15.14 3.95 -2.92
CA GLN A 27 -14.40 2.83 -2.36
C GLN A 27 -15.37 1.77 -1.80
N MET A 28 -14.99 0.49 -1.86
CA MET A 28 -15.91 -0.62 -1.60
C MET A 28 -16.61 -0.55 -0.23
N ARG A 29 -15.88 -0.18 0.83
CA ARG A 29 -16.44 -0.11 2.19
C ARG A 29 -17.43 1.05 2.37
N PRO A 30 -17.07 2.32 2.08
CA PRO A 30 -18.02 3.43 2.07
C PRO A 30 -19.22 3.13 1.17
N PHE A 31 -18.99 2.73 -0.09
CA PHE A 31 -20.06 2.51 -1.05
C PHE A 31 -21.09 1.50 -0.55
N ALA A 32 -20.64 0.33 -0.09
CA ALA A 32 -21.53 -0.71 0.45
C ALA A 32 -22.29 -0.23 1.70
N TYR A 33 -21.62 0.49 2.61
CA TYR A 33 -22.24 1.01 3.83
C TYR A 33 -23.28 2.10 3.54
N GLY A 34 -22.97 3.04 2.63
CA GLY A 34 -23.88 4.11 2.23
C GLY A 34 -25.11 3.56 1.50
N LEU A 35 -24.92 2.55 0.66
CA LEU A 35 -26.02 1.84 0.00
C LEU A 35 -26.89 1.11 1.02
N LEU A 36 -26.30 0.37 1.96
CA LEU A 36 -27.04 -0.28 3.04
C LEU A 36 -27.89 0.73 3.84
N LEU A 37 -27.30 1.83 4.30
CA LEU A 37 -28.02 2.88 5.03
C LEU A 37 -29.15 3.50 4.20
N SER A 38 -28.90 3.76 2.92
CA SER A 38 -29.90 4.27 1.98
C SER A 38 -31.09 3.32 1.85
N PHE A 39 -30.87 2.03 1.67
CA PHE A 39 -31.96 1.05 1.57
C PHE A 39 -32.67 0.80 2.90
N CYS A 40 -32.00 0.97 4.05
CA CYS A 40 -32.66 0.93 5.36
C CYS A 40 -33.78 1.96 5.51
N SER A 41 -33.79 3.04 4.71
CA SER A 41 -34.90 4.00 4.70
C SER A 41 -36.24 3.37 4.32
N LEU A 42 -36.25 2.24 3.59
CA LEU A 42 -37.46 1.50 3.22
C LEU A 42 -38.07 0.69 4.37
N LEU A 43 -37.37 0.55 5.50
CA LEU A 43 -37.83 -0.27 6.63
C LEU A 43 -38.99 0.36 7.41
N PHE A 44 -39.36 1.61 7.12
CA PHE A 44 -40.46 2.30 7.82
C PHE A 44 -41.80 1.57 7.71
N ASP A 45 -42.05 0.91 6.58
CA ASP A 45 -43.25 0.09 6.37
C ASP A 45 -43.26 -1.19 7.22
N ALA A 46 -42.10 -1.68 7.65
CA ALA A 46 -41.99 -2.86 8.51
C ALA A 46 -42.25 -2.55 9.99
N VAL A 47 -42.22 -1.27 10.37
CA VAL A 47 -42.45 -0.80 11.74
C VAL A 47 -43.96 -0.63 11.97
N PHE A 48 -44.66 -1.76 12.14
CA PHE A 48 -46.12 -1.79 12.28
C PHE A 48 -46.66 -1.22 13.59
N PHE A 49 -45.81 -1.01 14.60
CA PHE A 49 -46.19 -0.61 15.96
C PHE A 49 -46.12 0.90 16.21
N LEU A 50 -45.60 1.68 15.27
CA LEU A 50 -45.50 3.15 15.36
C LEU A 50 -46.31 3.83 14.24
N PRO A 51 -46.84 5.05 14.45
CA PRO A 51 -47.38 5.85 13.36
C PRO A 51 -46.35 6.04 12.25
N GLN A 52 -46.76 5.86 10.99
CA GLN A 52 -45.84 5.80 9.84
C GLN A 52 -44.93 7.04 9.73
N GLY A 53 -45.44 8.24 10.04
CA GLY A 53 -44.64 9.47 10.07
C GLY A 53 -43.58 9.48 11.18
N LEU A 54 -43.87 8.91 12.34
CA LEU A 54 -42.92 8.83 13.46
C LEU A 54 -41.88 7.72 13.22
N ALA A 55 -42.29 6.59 12.62
CA ALA A 55 -41.37 5.54 12.17
C ALA A 55 -40.35 6.07 11.14
N LEU A 56 -40.84 6.79 10.12
CA LEU A 56 -39.99 7.47 9.12
C LEU A 56 -39.00 8.42 9.80
N PHE A 57 -39.48 9.31 10.67
CA PHE A 57 -38.62 10.25 11.37
C PHE A 57 -37.52 9.57 12.18
N VAL A 58 -37.85 8.52 12.95
CA VAL A 58 -36.86 7.78 13.77
C VAL A 58 -35.81 7.09 12.88
N ILE A 59 -36.23 6.49 11.77
CA ILE A 59 -35.32 5.81 10.83
C ILE A 59 -34.39 6.82 10.15
N GLU A 60 -34.93 7.93 9.65
CA GLU A 60 -34.15 8.99 8.99
C GLU A 60 -33.14 9.62 9.97
N VAL A 61 -33.53 9.87 11.22
CA VAL A 61 -32.60 10.33 12.27
C VAL A 61 -31.52 9.27 12.53
N GLY A 62 -31.88 7.98 12.58
CA GLY A 62 -30.93 6.88 12.73
C GLY A 62 -29.92 6.81 11.58
N ILE A 63 -30.38 6.94 10.33
CA ILE A 63 -29.55 6.98 9.12
C ILE A 63 -28.62 8.19 9.17
N MET A 64 -29.16 9.37 9.48
CA MET A 64 -28.39 10.61 9.61
C MET A 64 -27.27 10.47 10.65
N LEU A 65 -27.56 9.88 11.82
CA LEU A 65 -26.57 9.66 12.88
C LEU A 65 -25.52 8.63 12.48
N ALA A 66 -25.93 7.53 11.83
CA ALA A 66 -25.02 6.50 11.34
C ALA A 66 -24.08 7.02 10.25
N ALA A 67 -24.64 7.76 9.28
CA ALA A 67 -23.88 8.42 8.22
C ALA A 67 -22.92 9.48 8.80
N SER A 68 -23.38 10.26 9.78
CA SER A 68 -22.56 11.25 10.47
C SER A 68 -21.43 10.60 11.26
N ARG A 69 -21.67 9.49 11.95
CA ARG A 69 -20.63 8.71 12.66
C ARG A 69 -19.51 8.32 11.71
N TYR A 70 -19.88 7.80 10.54
CA TYR A 70 -18.89 7.46 9.52
C TYR A 70 -18.19 8.71 8.97
N GLY A 71 -18.92 9.81 8.75
CA GLY A 71 -18.37 11.12 8.40
C GLY A 71 -17.29 11.60 9.38
N PHE A 72 -17.54 11.54 10.69
CA PHE A 72 -16.55 11.89 11.70
C PHE A 72 -15.31 11.00 11.66
N LYS A 73 -15.50 9.69 11.42
CA LYS A 73 -14.37 8.77 11.21
C LYS A 73 -13.54 9.18 9.99
N ILE A 74 -14.19 9.56 8.89
CA ILE A 74 -13.51 10.07 7.67
C ILE A 74 -12.70 11.34 8.01
N ILE A 75 -13.27 12.30 8.73
CA ILE A 75 -12.57 13.55 9.07
C ILE A 75 -11.36 13.26 9.97
N ALA A 76 -11.55 12.46 11.03
CA ALA A 76 -10.50 12.16 12.01
C ALA A 76 -9.34 11.36 11.41
N LEU A 77 -9.62 10.36 10.57
CA LEU A 77 -8.59 9.58 9.88
C LEU A 77 -7.95 10.37 8.74
N GLY A 78 -8.75 11.15 8.02
CA GLY A 78 -8.28 12.07 6.99
C GLY A 78 -7.31 13.12 7.55
N ALA A 79 -7.58 13.65 8.76
CA ALA A 79 -6.69 14.57 9.46
C ALA A 79 -5.31 13.98 9.79
N ARG A 80 -5.24 12.64 9.89
CA ARG A 80 -3.99 11.87 10.09
C ARG A 80 -3.32 11.42 8.79
N GLY A 81 -3.89 11.79 7.63
CA GLY A 81 -3.40 11.41 6.30
C GLY A 81 -3.92 10.06 5.78
N ILE A 82 -4.82 9.39 6.51
CA ILE A 82 -5.37 8.08 6.10
C ILE A 82 -6.56 8.30 5.17
N HIS A 83 -6.38 8.05 3.87
CA HIS A 83 -7.39 8.26 2.84
C HIS A 83 -8.08 6.98 2.34
N ASP A 84 -7.43 5.81 2.49
CA ASP A 84 -8.04 4.54 2.10
C ASP A 84 -8.93 3.98 3.21
N SER A 85 -10.19 3.71 2.88
CA SER A 85 -11.14 3.07 3.77
C SER A 85 -10.76 1.63 4.14
N ALA A 86 -9.87 0.98 3.37
CA ALA A 86 -9.30 -0.33 3.70
C ALA A 86 -8.44 -0.27 4.98
N ASP A 87 -7.71 0.83 5.15
CA ASP A 87 -6.81 1.08 6.28
C ASP A 87 -7.53 1.60 7.52
N PHE A 88 -8.84 1.83 7.43
CA PHE A 88 -9.65 2.17 8.58
C PHE A 88 -9.63 0.98 9.54
N GLY A 89 -8.84 1.11 10.62
CA GLY A 89 -8.77 0.12 11.69
C GLY A 89 -10.15 -0.34 12.14
N ARG A 90 -10.25 -1.63 12.49
CA ARG A 90 -11.46 -2.21 13.11
C ARG A 90 -11.70 -1.64 14.50
N GLU A 91 -10.65 -1.15 15.15
CA GLU A 91 -10.72 -0.43 16.41
C GLU A 91 -11.35 0.95 16.18
N SER A 92 -12.64 1.04 16.45
CA SER A 92 -13.31 2.32 16.68
C SER A 92 -12.88 2.80 18.06
N SER A 93 -11.97 3.77 18.16
CA SER A 93 -11.71 4.43 19.44
C SER A 93 -13.04 4.98 19.99
N ASP A 94 -13.35 4.68 21.26
CA ASP A 94 -14.62 5.03 21.90
C ASP A 94 -14.96 6.54 21.82
N ASP A 95 -13.94 7.40 21.73
CA ASP A 95 -14.07 8.86 21.66
C ASP A 95 -14.90 9.37 20.47
N TRP A 96 -14.91 8.65 19.33
CA TRP A 96 -15.63 9.07 18.13
C TRP A 96 -17.09 8.63 18.10
N THR A 97 -17.46 7.70 18.99
CA THR A 97 -18.80 7.09 19.02
C THR A 97 -19.90 8.13 19.29
N TYR A 98 -19.61 9.13 20.12
CA TYR A 98 -20.59 10.12 20.58
C TYR A 98 -20.49 11.48 19.87
N MET A 99 -19.50 11.68 18.97
CA MET A 99 -19.34 12.94 18.23
C MET A 99 -20.57 13.36 17.40
N PRO A 100 -21.27 12.44 16.70
CA PRO A 100 -22.49 12.79 15.97
C PRO A 100 -23.58 13.39 16.84
N TRP A 101 -23.74 12.87 18.07
CA TRP A 101 -24.70 13.38 19.03
C TRP A 101 -24.33 14.78 19.52
N LYS A 102 -23.03 15.04 19.73
CA LYS A 102 -22.53 16.38 20.08
C LYS A 102 -22.80 17.36 18.93
N LEU A 103 -22.51 17.00 17.68
CA LEU A 103 -22.81 17.85 16.52
C LEU A 103 -24.31 18.10 16.38
N PHE A 104 -25.14 17.07 16.55
CA PHE A 104 -26.60 17.21 16.51
C PHE A 104 -27.09 18.20 17.57
N ALA A 105 -26.58 18.11 18.80
CA ALA A 105 -26.91 19.06 19.86
C ALA A 105 -26.45 20.49 19.52
N ILE A 106 -25.26 20.67 18.93
CA ILE A 106 -24.76 21.98 18.49
C ILE A 106 -25.71 22.55 17.43
N SER A 107 -26.03 21.77 16.40
CA SER A 107 -26.94 22.16 15.33
C SER A 107 -28.32 22.52 15.86
N LEU A 108 -28.84 21.81 16.86
CA LEU A 108 -30.13 22.10 17.49
C LEU A 108 -30.11 23.45 18.23
N VAL A 109 -29.07 23.70 19.03
CA VAL A 109 -28.90 24.97 19.75
C VAL A 109 -28.76 26.14 18.76
N GLN A 110 -27.96 25.96 17.70
CA GLN A 110 -27.81 26.96 16.65
C GLN A 110 -29.12 27.22 15.91
N ALA A 111 -29.87 26.16 15.54
CA ALA A 111 -31.16 26.29 14.88
C ALA A 111 -32.18 27.04 15.76
N PHE A 112 -32.21 26.76 17.07
CA PHE A 112 -33.08 27.48 18.01
C PHE A 112 -32.69 28.96 18.11
N LEU A 113 -31.40 29.28 18.20
CA LEU A 113 -30.91 30.65 18.23
C LEU A 113 -31.28 31.43 16.97
N ILE A 114 -31.08 30.82 15.79
CA ILE A 114 -31.45 31.39 14.50
C ILE A 114 -32.97 31.60 14.42
N GLY A 115 -33.76 30.61 14.83
CA GLY A 115 -35.22 30.70 14.85
C GLY A 115 -35.71 31.82 15.76
N TRP A 116 -35.09 31.98 16.93
CA TRP A 116 -35.39 33.07 17.86
C TRP A 116 -35.01 34.45 17.30
N LEU A 117 -33.84 34.58 16.67
CA LEU A 117 -33.41 35.80 15.97
C LEU A 117 -34.35 36.15 14.81
N ALA A 118 -34.76 35.14 14.02
CA ALA A 118 -35.70 35.30 12.91
C ALA A 118 -37.09 35.74 13.39
N TRP A 119 -37.52 35.22 14.53
CA TRP A 119 -38.78 35.63 15.17
C TRP A 119 -38.75 37.09 15.63
N TYR A 120 -37.61 37.57 16.14
CA TYR A 120 -37.44 38.99 16.50
C TYR A 120 -37.34 39.90 15.27
N ALA A 121 -36.48 39.55 14.29
CA ALA A 121 -36.38 40.24 13.03
C ALA A 121 -35.95 39.26 11.91
N PRO A 122 -36.73 39.11 10.83
CA PRO A 122 -36.42 38.15 9.76
C PRO A 122 -35.00 38.31 9.18
N ILE A 123 -34.52 39.56 9.08
CA ILE A 123 -33.18 39.86 8.57
C ILE A 123 -32.06 39.34 9.49
N LEU A 124 -32.26 39.36 10.81
CA LEU A 124 -31.31 38.77 11.76
C LEU A 124 -31.27 37.25 11.63
N GLY A 125 -32.41 36.63 11.32
CA GLY A 125 -32.46 35.21 10.97
C GLY A 125 -31.62 34.88 9.74
N THR A 126 -31.77 35.65 8.65
CA THR A 126 -30.99 35.45 7.42
C THR A 126 -29.50 35.67 7.63
N VAL A 127 -29.12 36.74 8.34
CA VAL A 127 -27.71 37.01 8.69
C VAL A 127 -27.17 35.90 9.59
N GLY A 128 -27.95 35.46 10.57
CA GLY A 128 -27.59 34.35 11.46
C GLY A 128 -27.34 33.05 10.71
N LEU A 129 -28.19 32.71 9.73
CA LEU A 129 -27.98 31.56 8.84
C LEU A 129 -26.66 31.67 8.07
N PHE A 130 -26.38 32.82 7.46
CA PHE A 130 -25.15 33.02 6.69
C PHE A 130 -23.89 32.87 7.55
N VAL A 131 -23.88 33.50 8.73
CA VAL A 131 -22.77 33.38 9.69
C VAL A 131 -22.62 31.94 10.17
N MET A 132 -23.72 31.25 10.48
CA MET A 132 -23.67 29.86 10.91
C MET A 132 -23.17 28.93 9.80
N SER A 133 -23.63 29.09 8.56
CA SER A 133 -23.11 28.31 7.42
C SER A 133 -21.61 28.50 7.23
N PHE A 134 -21.10 29.72 7.43
CA PHE A 134 -19.67 30.01 7.32
C PHE A 134 -18.85 29.48 8.50
N THR A 135 -19.39 29.47 9.72
CA THR A 135 -18.69 29.01 10.92
C THR A 135 -18.85 27.50 11.19
N PHE A 136 -19.84 26.85 10.58
CA PHE A 136 -20.14 25.43 10.78
C PHE A 136 -18.98 24.48 10.46
N PRO A 137 -18.25 24.62 9.33
CA PRO A 137 -17.08 23.77 9.04
C PRO A 137 -16.00 23.90 10.12
N ALA A 138 -15.71 25.13 10.59
CA ALA A 138 -14.77 25.36 11.68
C ALA A 138 -15.24 24.72 13.00
N ALA A 139 -16.54 24.81 13.34
CA ALA A 139 -17.09 24.14 14.51
C ALA A 139 -16.93 22.61 14.44
N VAL A 140 -17.09 22.01 13.25
CA VAL A 140 -16.84 20.57 13.03
C VAL A 140 -15.35 20.23 13.22
N ILE A 141 -14.44 21.05 12.69
CA ILE A 141 -12.99 20.87 12.86
C ILE A 141 -12.60 20.93 14.35
N VAL A 142 -13.07 21.94 15.08
CA VAL A 142 -12.83 22.06 16.53
C VAL A 142 -13.43 20.88 17.28
N LEU A 143 -14.61 20.40 16.89
CA LEU A 143 -15.24 19.25 17.52
C LEU A 143 -14.44 17.96 17.30
N VAL A 144 -13.90 17.73 16.10
CA VAL A 144 -13.02 16.58 15.80
C VAL A 144 -11.72 16.68 16.58
N GLN A 145 -11.13 17.87 16.67
CA GLN A 145 -9.87 18.10 17.36
C GLN A 145 -9.99 17.94 18.88
N SER A 146 -11.02 18.54 19.48
CA SER A 146 -11.17 18.61 20.94
C SER A 146 -12.03 17.50 21.54
N ALA A 147 -12.80 16.79 20.70
CA ALA A 147 -13.89 15.92 21.13
C ALA A 147 -14.88 16.58 22.12
N SER A 148 -14.91 17.92 22.22
CA SER A 148 -15.62 18.67 23.25
C SER A 148 -16.71 19.55 22.66
N PHE A 149 -17.93 19.35 23.15
CA PHE A 149 -19.10 20.14 22.77
C PHE A 149 -18.92 21.63 23.10
N PHE A 150 -18.47 21.93 24.31
CA PHE A 150 -18.31 23.31 24.77
C PHE A 150 -17.21 24.07 24.04
N GLN A 151 -16.13 23.38 23.65
CA GLN A 151 -15.07 24.00 22.86
C GLN A 151 -15.54 24.29 21.43
N ALA A 152 -16.29 23.37 20.81
CA ALA A 152 -16.85 23.57 19.47
C ALA A 152 -17.90 24.70 19.40
N MET A 153 -18.59 25.00 20.50
CA MET A 153 -19.51 26.13 20.61
C MET A 153 -18.83 27.46 20.98
N ASN A 154 -17.57 27.43 21.42
CA ASN A 154 -16.87 28.64 21.85
C ASN A 154 -16.38 29.42 20.60
N PRO A 155 -16.84 30.67 20.39
CA PRO A 155 -16.44 31.45 19.23
C PRO A 155 -14.93 31.72 19.16
N ALA A 156 -14.21 31.71 20.28
CA ALA A 156 -12.77 31.87 20.29
C ALA A 156 -12.05 30.71 19.59
N HIS A 157 -12.36 29.46 19.96
CA HIS A 157 -11.75 28.28 19.33
C HIS A 157 -12.14 28.14 17.86
N VAL A 158 -13.39 28.47 17.52
CA VAL A 158 -13.88 28.48 16.13
C VAL A 158 -13.15 29.54 15.30
N MET A 159 -12.91 30.74 15.87
CA MET A 159 -12.13 31.79 15.23
C MET A 159 -10.65 31.41 15.07
N ASP A 160 -10.06 30.76 16.07
CA ASP A 160 -8.68 30.28 16.00
C ASP A 160 -8.52 29.23 14.91
N ALA A 161 -9.45 28.26 14.80
CA ALA A 161 -9.43 27.28 13.71
C ALA A 161 -9.52 27.94 12.32
N MET A 162 -10.37 28.97 12.16
CA MET A 162 -10.43 29.75 10.91
C MET A 162 -9.12 30.49 10.60
N ARG A 163 -8.48 31.08 11.62
CA ARG A 163 -7.21 31.79 11.46
C ARG A 163 -6.05 30.86 11.13
N THR A 164 -6.02 29.67 11.73
CA THR A 164 -5.01 28.64 11.47
C THR A 164 -5.03 28.18 10.02
N ILE A 165 -6.23 28.00 9.45
CA ILE A 165 -6.38 27.64 8.03
C ILE A 165 -6.11 28.85 7.13
N GLY A 166 -6.55 30.05 7.54
CA GLY A 166 -6.34 31.29 6.82
C GLY A 166 -7.27 31.47 5.61
N TRP A 167 -6.80 32.16 4.57
CA TRP A 167 -7.57 32.42 3.34
C TRP A 167 -8.15 31.15 2.66
N PRO A 168 -7.43 30.01 2.61
CA PRO A 168 -8.00 28.73 2.14
C PRO A 168 -9.32 28.33 2.79
N TYR A 169 -9.65 28.83 3.99
CA TYR A 169 -10.92 28.56 4.66
C TYR A 169 -12.13 29.12 3.89
N ALA A 170 -12.00 30.33 3.32
CA ALA A 170 -13.07 30.91 2.52
C ALA A 170 -13.32 30.07 1.25
N LEU A 171 -12.24 29.58 0.65
CA LEU A 171 -12.31 28.67 -0.50
C LEU A 171 -12.91 27.31 -0.11
N LEU A 172 -12.56 26.76 1.07
CA LEU A 172 -13.18 25.55 1.63
C LEU A 172 -14.69 25.75 1.77
N CYS A 173 -15.13 26.85 2.39
CA CYS A 173 -16.55 27.16 2.55
C CYS A 173 -17.26 27.27 1.20
N PHE A 174 -16.62 27.90 0.20
CA PHE A 174 -17.16 27.98 -1.15
C PHE A 174 -17.34 26.59 -1.78
N PHE A 175 -16.35 25.69 -1.66
CA PHE A 175 -16.46 24.32 -2.15
C PHE A 175 -17.52 23.51 -1.41
N LEU A 176 -17.64 23.64 -0.08
CA LEU A 176 -18.70 22.99 0.70
C LEU A 176 -20.09 23.48 0.30
N PHE A 177 -20.22 24.79 0.02
CA PHE A 177 -21.46 25.36 -0.51
C PHE A 177 -21.80 24.82 -1.91
N LEU A 178 -20.80 24.75 -2.81
CA LEU A 178 -20.97 24.14 -4.14
C LEU A 178 -21.35 22.66 -4.04
N LEU A 179 -20.76 21.89 -3.12
CA LEU A 179 -21.09 20.49 -2.87
C LEU A 179 -22.53 20.34 -2.36
N SER A 180 -22.93 21.18 -1.40
CA SER A 180 -24.30 21.17 -0.85
C SER A 180 -25.34 21.54 -1.91
N THR A 181 -25.09 22.58 -2.71
CA THR A 181 -25.97 22.99 -3.81
C THR A 181 -25.98 21.96 -4.93
N GLY A 182 -24.83 21.37 -5.24
CA GLY A 182 -24.66 20.32 -6.23
C GLY A 182 -25.47 19.07 -5.90
N ALA A 183 -25.55 18.69 -4.62
CA ALA A 183 -26.46 17.63 -4.15
C ALA A 183 -27.92 17.91 -4.51
N GLN A 184 -28.40 19.14 -4.25
CA GLN A 184 -29.78 19.52 -4.53
C GLN A 184 -30.07 19.51 -6.04
N VAL A 185 -29.16 20.07 -6.85
CA VAL A 185 -29.30 20.10 -8.31
C VAL A 185 -29.26 18.68 -8.88
N ALA A 186 -28.33 17.84 -8.42
CA ALA A 186 -28.24 16.44 -8.84
C ALA A 186 -29.54 15.68 -8.53
N LEU A 187 -30.10 15.86 -7.32
CA LEU A 187 -31.38 15.28 -6.97
C LEU A 187 -32.52 15.81 -7.85
N ALA A 188 -32.59 17.13 -8.10
CA ALA A 188 -33.62 17.70 -8.96
C ALA A 188 -33.57 17.15 -10.41
N MET A 189 -32.39 16.78 -10.90
CA MET A 189 -32.23 16.15 -12.21
C MET A 189 -32.53 14.66 -12.20
N VAL A 190 -32.15 13.94 -11.14
CA VAL A 190 -32.28 12.48 -11.04
C VAL A 190 -33.68 12.06 -10.64
N LEU A 191 -34.31 12.77 -9.69
CA LEU A 191 -35.61 12.39 -9.12
C LEU A 191 -36.73 12.20 -10.16
N PRO A 192 -36.88 13.04 -11.19
CA PRO A 192 -37.93 12.85 -12.21
C PRO A 192 -37.78 11.58 -13.05
N MET A 193 -36.62 10.91 -13.01
CA MET A 193 -36.35 9.68 -13.75
C MET A 193 -36.85 8.43 -13.01
N PHE A 194 -37.20 8.57 -11.73
CA PHE A 194 -37.58 7.46 -10.85
C PHE A 194 -38.94 7.71 -10.22
N ASP A 195 -39.82 6.74 -10.35
CA ASP A 195 -41.12 6.75 -9.69
C ASP A 195 -41.18 5.71 -8.55
N GLY A 196 -41.98 6.01 -7.53
CA GLY A 196 -42.29 5.08 -6.45
C GLY A 196 -41.27 5.06 -5.30
N ARG A 197 -41.20 3.92 -4.61
CA ARG A 197 -40.57 3.81 -3.28
C ARG A 197 -39.03 3.94 -3.30
N ILE A 198 -38.39 3.77 -4.46
CA ILE A 198 -36.92 3.85 -4.58
C ILE A 198 -36.37 5.28 -4.44
N VAL A 199 -37.25 6.29 -4.56
CA VAL A 199 -36.91 7.70 -4.44
C VAL A 199 -36.27 8.01 -3.07
N LEU A 200 -36.81 7.44 -1.99
CA LEU A 200 -36.32 7.71 -0.63
C LEU A 200 -34.86 7.19 -0.42
N PRO A 201 -34.51 5.96 -0.81
CA PRO A 201 -33.13 5.52 -0.89
C PRO A 201 -32.23 6.42 -1.74
N ILE A 202 -32.69 6.86 -2.93
CA ILE A 202 -31.88 7.72 -3.81
C ILE A 202 -31.54 9.05 -3.12
N ILE A 203 -32.54 9.67 -2.48
CA ILE A 203 -32.35 10.90 -1.70
C ILE A 203 -31.33 10.68 -0.59
N ASN A 204 -31.52 9.64 0.21
CA ASN A 204 -30.61 9.29 1.30
C ASN A 204 -29.19 9.02 0.81
N PHE A 205 -29.04 8.26 -0.26
CA PHE A 205 -27.72 7.94 -0.83
C PHE A 205 -27.01 9.20 -1.32
N ALA A 206 -27.72 10.11 -1.99
CA ALA A 206 -27.14 11.38 -2.43
C ALA A 206 -26.64 12.22 -1.24
N PHE A 207 -27.46 12.38 -0.19
CA PHE A 207 -27.03 13.12 1.00
C PHE A 207 -25.85 12.48 1.72
N ILE A 208 -25.85 11.14 1.86
CA ILE A 208 -24.73 10.39 2.45
C ILE A 208 -23.46 10.58 1.61
N TYR A 209 -23.56 10.41 0.29
CA TYR A 209 -22.46 10.57 -0.65
C TYR A 209 -21.82 11.96 -0.52
N PHE A 210 -22.61 13.02 -0.73
CA PHE A 210 -22.09 14.39 -0.67
C PHE A 210 -21.62 14.77 0.74
N GLY A 211 -22.28 14.25 1.79
CA GLY A 211 -21.84 14.38 3.18
C GLY A 211 -20.45 13.81 3.42
N TRP A 212 -20.16 12.63 2.88
CA TRP A 212 -18.84 12.00 3.02
C TRP A 212 -17.77 12.62 2.12
N VAL A 213 -18.13 13.14 0.95
CA VAL A 213 -17.20 13.98 0.16
C VAL A 213 -16.80 15.21 0.98
N MET A 214 -17.76 15.92 1.58
CA MET A 214 -17.48 17.05 2.45
C MET A 214 -16.61 16.65 3.65
N ALA A 215 -16.89 15.51 4.30
CA ALA A 215 -16.09 14.98 5.39
C ALA A 215 -14.63 14.70 4.98
N SER A 216 -14.41 14.09 3.81
CA SER A 216 -13.05 13.83 3.30
C SER A 216 -12.28 15.10 2.98
N LEU A 217 -12.98 16.13 2.46
CA LEU A 217 -12.41 17.45 2.23
C LEU A 217 -11.99 18.14 3.54
N LEU A 218 -12.85 18.11 4.58
CA LEU A 218 -12.52 18.65 5.90
C LEU A 218 -11.32 17.94 6.52
N GLY A 219 -11.31 16.60 6.47
CA GLY A 219 -10.19 15.80 7.00
C GLY A 219 -8.87 16.15 6.32
N TYR A 220 -8.88 16.33 4.99
CA TYR A 220 -7.66 16.70 4.25
C TYR A 220 -7.19 18.13 4.53
N VAL A 221 -8.09 19.08 4.79
CA VAL A 221 -7.70 20.44 5.22
C VAL A 221 -7.06 20.40 6.61
N MET A 222 -7.61 19.59 7.52
CA MET A 222 -6.97 19.37 8.83
C MET A 222 -5.58 18.75 8.68
N PHE A 223 -5.41 17.83 7.73
CA PHE A 223 -4.09 17.24 7.41
C PHE A 223 -3.10 18.26 6.82
N GLN A 224 -3.54 19.17 5.95
CA GLN A 224 -2.65 20.23 5.43
C GLN A 224 -2.06 21.11 6.54
N HIS A 225 -2.80 21.28 7.63
CA HIS A 225 -2.40 22.06 8.79
C HIS A 225 -2.16 21.17 10.03
N HIS A 226 -1.76 19.90 9.83
CA HIS A 226 -1.64 18.91 10.91
C HIS A 226 -0.70 19.37 12.03
N ASP A 227 0.43 20.00 11.69
CA ASP A 227 1.36 20.58 12.66
C ASP A 227 0.70 21.64 13.57
N ALA A 228 -0.16 22.49 13.00
CA ALA A 228 -0.84 23.56 13.73
C ALA A 228 -2.02 23.06 14.58
N PHE A 229 -2.62 21.93 14.18
CA PHE A 229 -3.71 21.28 14.91
C PHE A 229 -3.22 20.22 15.92
N GLY A 230 -1.91 19.93 15.96
CA GLY A 230 -1.30 19.01 16.91
C GLY A 230 -1.49 17.53 16.58
N PHE A 231 -1.69 17.19 15.29
CA PHE A 231 -1.76 15.81 14.84
C PHE A 231 -0.40 15.35 14.31
N ASP A 232 0.15 14.26 14.85
CA ASP A 232 1.32 13.59 14.28
C ASP A 232 0.90 12.85 13.01
N ALA A 233 1.37 13.30 11.84
CA ALA A 233 1.17 12.59 10.59
C ALA A 233 1.81 11.19 10.67
N VAL A 234 1.07 10.16 10.27
CA VAL A 234 1.58 8.77 10.32
C VAL A 234 2.72 8.63 9.30
N PRO A 235 3.90 8.07 9.64
CA PRO A 235 4.97 7.82 8.67
C PRO A 235 4.47 6.95 7.51
N GLY A 236 4.57 7.44 6.27
CA GLY A 236 4.04 6.75 5.08
C GLY A 236 2.59 7.09 4.71
N SER A 237 1.91 7.98 5.45
CA SER A 237 0.62 8.58 5.07
C SER A 237 0.74 9.64 3.96
N GLU A 238 1.97 9.94 3.55
CA GLU A 238 2.27 10.73 2.37
C GLU A 238 1.81 9.98 1.13
N LEU A 239 0.61 10.31 0.66
CA LEU A 239 0.14 9.94 -0.68
C LEU A 239 1.20 10.38 -1.70
N PRO A 240 1.95 9.44 -2.32
CA PRO A 240 2.89 9.79 -3.37
C PRO A 240 2.10 10.41 -4.52
N ASP A 241 2.54 11.57 -5.00
CA ASP A 241 1.93 12.27 -6.12
C ASP A 241 1.68 11.33 -7.30
N GLY A 242 0.47 11.36 -7.85
CA GLY A 242 0.19 10.83 -9.19
C GLY A 242 0.51 9.35 -9.42
N ALA A 243 0.59 8.52 -8.39
CA ALA A 243 0.69 7.08 -8.60
C ALA A 243 -0.58 6.62 -9.34
N PRO A 244 -0.44 5.92 -10.49
CA PRO A 244 -1.60 5.41 -11.22
C PRO A 244 -2.45 4.58 -10.27
N ALA A 245 -3.78 4.73 -10.37
CA ALA A 245 -4.78 3.95 -9.61
C ALA A 245 -4.23 2.56 -9.36
N ASP A 246 -4.13 2.16 -8.09
CA ASP A 246 -3.41 0.96 -7.68
C ASP A 246 -3.78 -0.22 -8.59
N ARG A 247 -2.91 -0.50 -9.58
CA ARG A 247 -3.10 -1.58 -10.55
C ARG A 247 -2.73 -2.93 -9.93
N ARG A 248 -2.36 -2.95 -8.64
CA ARG A 248 -2.02 -4.17 -7.96
C ARG A 248 -3.26 -5.03 -7.85
N THR A 249 -3.13 -6.28 -8.27
CA THR A 249 -4.22 -7.25 -8.09
C THR A 249 -4.45 -7.50 -6.60
N PRO A 250 -5.64 -7.95 -6.18
CA PRO A 250 -5.88 -8.33 -4.77
C PRO A 250 -4.83 -9.30 -4.22
N ALA A 251 -4.28 -10.18 -5.08
CA ALA A 251 -3.19 -11.08 -4.73
C ALA A 251 -1.87 -10.35 -4.43
N GLN A 252 -1.56 -9.26 -5.14
CA GLN A 252 -0.36 -8.45 -4.90
C GLN A 252 -0.48 -7.62 -3.62
N ILE A 253 -1.68 -7.13 -3.31
CA ILE A 253 -1.96 -6.42 -2.05
C ILE A 253 -1.81 -7.38 -0.86
N GLU A 254 -2.40 -8.57 -0.95
CA GLU A 254 -2.27 -9.59 0.10
C GLU A 254 -0.82 -10.04 0.27
N ALA A 255 -0.09 -10.25 -0.84
CA ALA A 255 1.33 -10.56 -0.79
C ALA A 255 2.11 -9.48 -0.04
N GLN A 256 1.88 -8.20 -0.34
CA GLN A 256 2.57 -7.09 0.32
C GLN A 256 2.20 -6.95 1.79
N ARG A 257 0.94 -7.23 2.15
CA ARG A 257 0.51 -7.25 3.55
C ARG A 257 1.25 -8.32 4.34
N ILE A 258 1.35 -9.54 3.80
CA ILE A 258 2.11 -10.61 4.44
C ILE A 258 3.62 -10.26 4.49
N ASP A 259 4.17 -9.58 3.48
CA ASP A 259 5.55 -9.06 3.54
C ASP A 259 5.75 -8.10 4.72
N ALA A 260 4.80 -7.18 4.93
CA ALA A 260 4.85 -6.22 6.02
C ALA A 260 4.74 -6.91 7.39
N GLU A 261 3.79 -7.85 7.55
CA GLU A 261 3.61 -8.62 8.79
C GLU A 261 4.86 -9.46 9.10
N VAL A 262 5.46 -10.14 8.11
CA VAL A 262 6.72 -10.88 8.29
C VAL A 262 7.88 -9.95 8.64
N ALA A 263 7.99 -8.78 7.99
CA ALA A 263 9.05 -7.81 8.29
C ALA A 263 8.91 -7.24 9.71
N GLN A 264 7.68 -7.02 10.17
CA GLN A 264 7.39 -6.61 11.54
C GLN A 264 7.84 -7.68 12.54
N LEU A 265 7.46 -8.94 12.33
CA LEU A 265 7.87 -10.05 13.21
C LEU A 265 9.40 -10.22 13.27
N ILE A 266 10.10 -10.03 12.14
CA ILE A 266 11.58 -10.02 12.10
C ILE A 266 12.14 -8.87 12.95
N THR A 267 11.53 -7.69 12.87
CA THR A 267 11.97 -6.48 13.60
C THR A 267 11.74 -6.63 15.11
N GLU A 268 10.63 -7.27 15.49
CA GLU A 268 10.28 -7.61 16.87
C GLU A 268 11.12 -8.77 17.43
N GLY A 269 11.87 -9.46 16.58
CA GLY A 269 12.74 -10.58 16.95
C GLY A 269 12.04 -11.93 17.04
N ASP A 270 10.74 -12.00 16.75
CA ASP A 270 9.98 -13.26 16.68
C ASP A 270 10.19 -13.95 15.33
N LEU A 271 11.39 -14.48 15.17
CA LEU A 271 11.79 -15.25 14.01
C LEU A 271 10.92 -16.51 13.83
N ALA A 272 10.52 -17.19 14.92
CA ALA A 272 9.72 -18.41 14.83
C ALA A 272 8.34 -18.17 14.20
N ALA A 273 7.65 -17.11 14.63
CA ALA A 273 6.37 -16.71 14.03
C ALA A 273 6.55 -16.25 12.57
N ALA A 274 7.62 -15.49 12.28
CA ALA A 274 7.95 -15.08 10.92
C ALA A 274 8.14 -16.29 9.99
N LEU A 275 8.79 -17.37 10.47
CA LEU A 275 8.97 -18.60 9.71
C LEU A 275 7.63 -19.28 9.43
N GLY A 276 6.79 -19.42 10.45
CA GLY A 276 5.48 -20.06 10.33
C GLY A 276 4.62 -19.36 9.29
N MET A 277 4.56 -18.03 9.35
CA MET A 277 3.81 -17.21 8.41
C MET A 277 4.37 -17.29 6.99
N ALA A 278 5.70 -17.20 6.82
CA ALA A 278 6.32 -17.30 5.51
C ALA A 278 6.19 -18.71 4.88
N TYR A 279 6.24 -19.76 5.70
CA TYR A 279 6.01 -21.15 5.27
C TYR A 279 4.56 -21.37 4.80
N GLU A 280 3.58 -20.91 5.56
CA GLU A 280 2.16 -21.03 5.19
C GLU A 280 1.85 -20.25 3.90
N ALA A 281 2.41 -19.04 3.74
CA ALA A 281 2.30 -18.27 2.51
C ALA A 281 2.91 -19.03 1.32
N GLN A 282 4.07 -19.66 1.49
CA GLN A 282 4.72 -20.46 0.45
C GLN A 282 3.95 -21.75 0.13
N ARG A 283 3.30 -22.37 1.12
CA ARG A 283 2.51 -23.61 0.98
C ARG A 283 1.19 -23.37 0.24
N THR A 284 0.58 -22.21 0.44
CA THR A 284 -0.72 -21.84 -0.14
C THR A 284 -0.60 -21.17 -1.50
N ALA A 285 0.54 -20.55 -1.79
CA ALA A 285 0.81 -19.94 -3.09
C ALA A 285 1.01 -20.99 -4.21
N ALA A 286 0.86 -20.53 -5.46
CA ALA A 286 1.22 -21.33 -6.62
C ALA A 286 2.72 -21.71 -6.57
N TYR A 287 3.06 -22.89 -7.09
CA TYR A 287 4.43 -23.41 -7.04
C TYR A 287 5.48 -22.46 -7.65
N ASP A 288 5.07 -21.63 -8.61
CA ASP A 288 5.90 -20.67 -9.33
C ASP A 288 5.83 -19.23 -8.80
N ASP A 289 5.14 -18.99 -7.67
CA ASP A 289 5.11 -17.68 -7.04
C ASP A 289 6.46 -17.34 -6.39
N LEU A 290 7.23 -16.51 -7.09
CA LEU A 290 8.54 -16.06 -6.64
C LEU A 290 8.48 -15.20 -5.37
N SER A 291 7.40 -14.46 -5.14
CA SER A 291 7.31 -13.53 -4.01
C SER A 291 7.27 -14.30 -2.68
N ALA A 292 6.42 -15.31 -2.60
CA ALA A 292 6.31 -16.20 -1.45
C ALA A 292 7.61 -16.98 -1.22
N GLN A 293 8.25 -17.49 -2.29
CA GLN A 293 9.52 -18.21 -2.19
C GLN A 293 10.67 -17.31 -1.70
N ARG A 294 10.75 -16.06 -2.18
CA ARG A 294 11.74 -15.07 -1.71
C ARG A 294 11.58 -14.77 -0.23
N ARG A 295 10.35 -14.52 0.21
CA ARG A 295 10.02 -14.24 1.62
C ARG A 295 10.47 -15.39 2.52
N TYR A 296 10.09 -16.61 2.15
CA TYR A 296 10.45 -17.80 2.90
C TYR A 296 11.97 -18.03 2.96
N HIS A 297 12.68 -17.90 1.83
CA HIS A 297 14.14 -18.00 1.81
C HIS A 297 14.81 -16.92 2.68
N ARG A 298 14.31 -15.68 2.65
CA ARG A 298 14.85 -14.57 3.45
C ARG A 298 14.74 -14.86 4.96
N VAL A 299 13.60 -15.36 5.41
CA VAL A 299 13.40 -15.72 6.81
C VAL A 299 14.32 -16.88 7.22
N LEU A 300 14.42 -17.93 6.40
CA LEU A 300 15.34 -19.04 6.63
C LEU A 300 16.81 -18.59 6.69
N ALA A 301 17.20 -17.60 5.87
CA ALA A 301 18.56 -17.08 5.85
C ALA A 301 18.96 -16.38 7.16
N LEU A 302 17.98 -15.85 7.90
CA LEU A 302 18.16 -15.20 9.21
C LEU A 302 18.25 -16.21 10.38
N MET A 303 17.97 -17.49 10.15
CA MET A 303 17.92 -18.55 11.17
C MET A 303 19.09 -19.53 11.01
N PRO A 304 20.12 -19.46 11.88
CA PRO A 304 21.26 -20.37 11.80
C PRO A 304 20.89 -21.84 12.03
N ASP A 305 19.90 -22.10 12.87
CA ASP A 305 19.40 -23.43 13.24
C ASP A 305 18.62 -24.12 12.10
N LYS A 306 18.13 -23.36 11.11
CA LYS A 306 17.39 -23.87 9.94
C LYS A 306 18.25 -23.96 8.68
N LYS A 307 19.58 -23.99 8.83
CA LYS A 307 20.52 -24.07 7.70
C LYS A 307 20.18 -25.19 6.71
N ASP A 308 19.93 -26.41 7.18
CA ASP A 308 19.68 -27.54 6.27
C ASP A 308 18.39 -27.35 5.46
N THR A 309 17.35 -26.81 6.09
CA THR A 309 16.08 -26.46 5.44
C THR A 309 16.25 -25.34 4.41
N MET A 310 17.08 -24.34 4.72
CA MET A 310 17.45 -23.27 3.79
C MET A 310 18.16 -23.82 2.55
N LEU A 311 19.12 -24.73 2.73
CA LEU A 311 19.85 -25.33 1.60
C LEU A 311 18.92 -26.19 0.72
N ASP A 312 18.04 -26.98 1.32
CA ASP A 312 17.06 -27.78 0.57
C ASP A 312 16.05 -26.90 -0.21
N GLN A 313 15.59 -25.81 0.39
CA GLN A 313 14.74 -24.84 -0.28
C GLN A 313 15.48 -24.13 -1.43
N ALA A 314 16.75 -23.75 -1.23
CA ALA A 314 17.57 -23.11 -2.26
C ALA A 314 17.77 -23.99 -3.50
N ARG A 315 17.88 -25.33 -3.36
CA ARG A 315 17.96 -26.27 -4.50
C ARG A 315 16.74 -26.20 -5.41
N ARG A 316 15.56 -25.87 -4.86
CA ARG A 316 14.30 -25.72 -5.60
C ARG A 316 14.09 -24.29 -6.08
N PHE A 317 14.51 -23.31 -5.29
CA PHE A 317 14.32 -21.90 -5.58
C PHE A 317 15.26 -21.35 -6.67
N ILE A 318 16.53 -21.77 -6.70
CA ILE A 318 17.50 -21.35 -7.72
C ILE A 318 17.04 -21.72 -9.15
N PRO A 319 16.59 -22.96 -9.44
CA PRO A 319 16.02 -23.28 -10.74
C PRO A 319 14.81 -22.43 -11.12
N LEU A 320 13.94 -22.09 -10.17
CA LEU A 320 12.78 -21.22 -10.42
C LEU A 320 13.23 -19.81 -10.85
N LEU A 321 14.24 -19.25 -10.18
CA LEU A 321 14.83 -17.96 -10.56
C LEU A 321 15.47 -18.02 -11.95
N MET A 322 16.20 -19.08 -12.26
CA MET A 322 16.84 -19.28 -13.57
C MET A 322 15.81 -19.39 -14.70
N ARG A 323 14.66 -20.05 -14.49
CA ARG A 323 13.57 -20.15 -15.47
C ARG A 323 12.87 -18.82 -15.75
N ARG A 324 13.02 -17.83 -14.88
CA ARG A 324 12.41 -16.49 -14.99
C ARG A 324 13.43 -15.43 -15.41
N ASP A 325 14.58 -15.85 -15.93
CA ASP A 325 15.70 -15.00 -16.35
C ASP A 325 16.29 -14.10 -15.24
N LEU A 326 16.10 -14.49 -13.97
CA LEU A 326 16.60 -13.77 -12.79
C LEU A 326 17.97 -14.31 -12.34
N THR A 327 18.91 -14.45 -13.29
CA THR A 327 20.22 -15.08 -13.06
C THR A 327 21.04 -14.39 -11.96
N SER A 328 21.01 -13.05 -11.89
CA SER A 328 21.73 -12.30 -10.86
C SER A 328 21.26 -12.62 -9.44
N GLU A 329 19.97 -12.86 -9.26
CA GLU A 329 19.40 -13.23 -7.97
C GLU A 329 19.73 -14.68 -7.62
N ALA A 330 19.62 -15.58 -8.61
CA ALA A 330 20.00 -16.98 -8.46
C ALA A 330 21.47 -17.14 -8.00
N LEU A 331 22.38 -16.35 -8.57
CA LEU A 331 23.80 -16.32 -8.19
C LEU A 331 24.01 -15.83 -6.75
N LYS A 332 23.26 -14.80 -6.31
CA LYS A 332 23.33 -14.31 -4.92
C LYS A 332 22.89 -15.37 -3.93
N VAL A 333 21.76 -16.04 -4.20
CA VAL A 333 21.28 -17.15 -3.36
C VAL A 333 22.31 -18.27 -3.31
N PHE A 334 22.86 -18.66 -4.47
CA PHE A 334 23.89 -19.70 -4.54
C PHE A 334 25.15 -19.35 -3.74
N LYS A 335 25.68 -18.12 -3.87
CA LYS A 335 26.85 -17.64 -3.12
C LYS A 335 26.56 -17.68 -1.62
N SER A 336 25.40 -17.19 -1.17
CA SER A 336 24.99 -17.26 0.23
C SER A 336 24.91 -18.70 0.75
N CYS A 337 24.40 -19.65 -0.04
CA CYS A 337 24.36 -21.06 0.34
C CYS A 337 25.77 -21.66 0.44
N LYS A 338 26.67 -21.33 -0.50
CA LYS A 338 28.07 -21.78 -0.51
C LYS A 338 28.90 -21.25 0.66
N GLU A 339 28.63 -20.02 1.09
CA GLU A 339 29.26 -19.44 2.29
C GLU A 339 28.87 -20.21 3.55
N LYS A 340 27.60 -20.65 3.66
CA LYS A 340 27.12 -21.45 4.79
C LYS A 340 27.55 -22.91 4.70
N ASP A 341 27.59 -23.48 3.50
CA ASP A 341 28.04 -24.84 3.24
C ASP A 341 28.86 -24.94 1.96
N LYS A 342 30.17 -25.17 2.10
CA LYS A 342 31.09 -25.34 0.97
C LYS A 342 30.73 -26.55 0.09
N ALA A 343 30.04 -27.55 0.63
CA ALA A 343 29.58 -28.72 -0.12
C ALA A 343 28.28 -28.48 -0.91
N PHE A 344 27.59 -27.36 -0.70
CA PHE A 344 26.35 -27.04 -1.42
C PHE A 344 26.57 -27.03 -2.93
N ALA A 345 25.71 -27.72 -3.69
CA ALA A 345 25.90 -27.88 -5.12
C ALA A 345 24.54 -28.11 -5.82
N LEU A 346 24.39 -27.62 -7.05
CA LEU A 346 23.13 -27.68 -7.83
C LEU A 346 23.12 -28.86 -8.80
N ASP A 347 22.06 -29.67 -8.81
CA ASP A 347 22.07 -30.99 -9.45
C ASP A 347 21.91 -30.97 -10.97
N ASP A 348 21.60 -29.81 -11.56
CA ASP A 348 21.48 -29.63 -13.01
C ASP A 348 22.80 -29.11 -13.62
N PRO A 349 23.49 -29.92 -14.46
CA PRO A 349 24.76 -29.53 -15.08
C PRO A 349 24.62 -28.37 -16.07
N ALA A 350 23.51 -28.28 -16.82
CA ALA A 350 23.30 -27.21 -17.78
C ALA A 350 23.08 -25.87 -17.06
N MET A 351 22.34 -25.89 -15.95
CA MET A 351 22.13 -24.71 -15.11
C MET A 351 23.44 -24.21 -14.50
N VAL A 352 24.31 -25.09 -13.99
CA VAL A 352 25.61 -24.70 -13.44
C VAL A 352 26.47 -24.00 -14.50
N ILE A 353 26.50 -24.50 -15.74
CA ILE A 353 27.22 -23.86 -16.85
C ILE A 353 26.61 -22.50 -17.19
N ALA A 354 25.27 -22.40 -17.23
CA ALA A 354 24.58 -21.13 -17.50
C ALA A 354 24.92 -20.07 -16.43
N MET A 355 24.94 -20.46 -15.16
CA MET A 355 25.33 -19.60 -14.04
C MET A 355 26.81 -19.19 -14.13
N ALA A 356 27.71 -20.13 -14.43
CA ALA A 356 29.14 -19.84 -14.57
C ALA A 356 29.41 -18.88 -15.75
N ARG A 357 28.69 -19.04 -16.86
CA ARG A 357 28.77 -18.16 -18.03
C ARG A 357 28.24 -16.76 -17.72
N ALA A 358 27.23 -16.65 -16.84
CA ALA A 358 26.72 -15.36 -16.39
C ALA A 358 27.75 -14.60 -15.51
N GLU A 359 28.42 -15.29 -14.58
CA GLU A 359 29.55 -14.69 -13.82
C GLU A 359 30.69 -14.25 -14.74
N TRP A 360 31.00 -15.05 -15.78
CA TRP A 360 32.04 -14.71 -16.75
C TRP A 360 31.68 -13.43 -17.53
N ARG A 361 30.42 -13.31 -17.97
CA ARG A 361 29.92 -12.09 -18.64
C ARG A 361 29.96 -10.86 -17.73
N ASN A 362 29.83 -11.05 -16.42
CA ASN A 362 29.96 -9.99 -15.43
C ASN A 362 31.42 -9.65 -15.10
N GLY A 363 32.40 -10.35 -15.69
CA GLY A 363 33.83 -10.11 -15.50
C GLY A 363 34.45 -10.81 -14.29
N ASP A 364 33.71 -11.68 -13.59
CA ASP A 364 34.22 -12.39 -12.40
C ASP A 364 34.80 -13.76 -12.77
N ALA A 365 36.05 -13.75 -13.25
CA ALA A 365 36.78 -14.95 -13.64
C ALA A 365 36.94 -15.94 -12.47
N HIS A 366 37.12 -15.45 -11.24
CA HIS A 366 37.29 -16.29 -10.06
C HIS A 366 35.98 -17.00 -9.68
N ALA A 367 34.85 -16.31 -9.69
CA ALA A 367 33.54 -16.90 -9.43
C ALA A 367 33.16 -17.93 -10.50
N THR A 368 33.46 -17.67 -11.78
CA THR A 368 33.29 -18.65 -12.86
C THR A 368 34.05 -19.93 -12.58
N LEU A 369 35.34 -19.85 -12.25
CA LEU A 369 36.17 -21.02 -11.94
C LEU A 369 35.69 -21.76 -10.68
N ALA A 370 35.23 -21.02 -9.66
CA ALA A 370 34.69 -21.61 -8.44
C ALA A 370 33.41 -22.43 -8.69
N LEU A 371 32.54 -21.95 -9.60
CA LEU A 371 31.29 -22.63 -9.97
C LEU A 371 31.52 -23.95 -10.74
N ILE A 372 32.51 -23.97 -11.63
CA ILE A 372 32.83 -25.14 -12.47
C ILE A 372 33.92 -26.04 -11.87
N SER A 373 34.41 -25.72 -10.67
CA SER A 373 35.41 -26.54 -9.97
C SER A 373 34.85 -27.93 -9.65
N GLY A 374 35.56 -28.97 -10.09
CA GLY A 374 35.16 -30.36 -9.89
C GLY A 374 33.91 -30.78 -10.67
N PHE A 375 33.50 -30.02 -11.69
CA PHE A 375 32.34 -30.31 -12.54
C PHE A 375 32.44 -31.69 -13.22
N ASP A 376 33.62 -32.02 -13.74
CA ASP A 376 33.92 -33.29 -14.41
C ASP A 376 33.75 -34.52 -13.48
N LYS A 377 34.17 -34.39 -12.22
CA LYS A 377 34.05 -35.44 -11.20
C LYS A 377 32.61 -35.63 -10.76
N ARG A 378 31.84 -34.54 -10.74
CA ARG A 378 30.46 -34.52 -10.26
C ARG A 378 29.46 -35.00 -11.31
N PHE A 379 29.66 -34.62 -12.57
CA PHE A 379 28.78 -34.97 -13.69
C PHE A 379 29.49 -35.92 -14.66
N ARG A 380 30.04 -37.04 -14.15
CA ARG A 380 30.84 -37.97 -14.95
C ARG A 380 30.09 -38.46 -16.19
N GLY A 381 30.73 -38.33 -17.35
CA GLY A 381 30.16 -38.79 -18.62
C GLY A 381 29.08 -37.89 -19.23
N HIS A 382 28.81 -36.72 -18.63
CA HIS A 382 27.82 -35.79 -19.18
C HIS A 382 28.36 -35.07 -20.44
N GLU A 383 27.49 -34.82 -21.41
CA GLU A 383 27.83 -34.18 -22.69
C GLU A 383 28.32 -32.73 -22.57
N THR A 384 28.02 -32.07 -21.44
CA THR A 384 28.37 -30.67 -21.21
C THR A 384 29.76 -30.48 -20.56
N ILE A 385 30.48 -31.56 -20.24
CA ILE A 385 31.84 -31.48 -19.67
C ILE A 385 32.79 -30.66 -20.56
N PRO A 386 32.84 -30.82 -21.90
CA PRO A 386 33.70 -30.01 -22.76
C PRO A 386 33.39 -28.51 -22.67
N GLN A 387 32.11 -28.14 -22.50
CA GLN A 387 31.70 -26.74 -22.32
C GLN A 387 32.21 -26.15 -21.01
N ALA A 388 32.22 -26.94 -19.93
CA ALA A 388 32.78 -26.51 -18.65
C ALA A 388 34.30 -26.31 -18.73
N TYR A 389 35.02 -27.20 -19.40
CA TYR A 389 36.46 -27.05 -19.62
C TYR A 389 36.82 -25.85 -20.50
N GLU A 390 36.06 -25.63 -21.57
CA GLU A 390 36.22 -24.47 -22.44
C GLU A 390 36.04 -23.16 -21.68
N LEU A 391 34.97 -23.06 -20.88
CA LEU A 391 34.71 -21.89 -20.05
C LEU A 391 35.81 -21.68 -19.00
N ALA A 392 36.34 -22.75 -18.42
CA ALA A 392 37.46 -22.67 -17.48
C ALA A 392 38.75 -22.16 -18.14
N ALA A 393 39.10 -22.69 -19.31
CA ALA A 393 40.25 -22.24 -20.07
C ALA A 393 40.11 -20.77 -20.50
N ARG A 394 38.91 -20.37 -20.96
CA ARG A 394 38.60 -18.98 -21.31
C ARG A 394 38.77 -18.05 -20.10
N ALA A 395 38.22 -18.42 -18.94
CA ALA A 395 38.36 -17.63 -17.71
C ALA A 395 39.82 -17.48 -17.26
N LEU A 396 40.63 -18.54 -17.38
CA LEU A 396 42.06 -18.51 -17.03
C LEU A 396 42.88 -17.62 -17.97
N VAL A 397 42.72 -17.78 -19.29
CA VAL A 397 43.52 -17.05 -20.28
C VAL A 397 43.06 -15.59 -20.39
N GLN A 398 41.78 -15.37 -20.67
CA GLN A 398 41.27 -14.03 -20.95
C GLN A 398 40.99 -13.24 -19.68
N GLY A 399 40.61 -13.91 -18.59
CA GLY A 399 40.22 -13.26 -17.34
C GLY A 399 41.40 -13.03 -16.39
N LEU A 400 42.29 -14.02 -16.29
CA LEU A 400 43.39 -14.01 -15.33
C LEU A 400 44.78 -13.91 -15.97
N GLY A 401 44.89 -13.97 -17.30
CA GLY A 401 46.19 -13.97 -18.00
C GLY A 401 47.04 -15.22 -17.74
N ARG A 402 46.44 -16.30 -17.23
CA ARG A 402 47.12 -17.52 -16.79
C ARG A 402 47.03 -18.64 -17.82
N ALA A 403 47.65 -18.42 -18.98
CA ALA A 403 47.72 -19.42 -20.04
C ALA A 403 48.45 -20.70 -19.61
N ASP A 404 49.43 -20.57 -18.72
CA ASP A 404 50.14 -21.68 -18.06
C ASP A 404 49.18 -22.66 -17.39
N MET A 405 48.15 -22.16 -16.71
CA MET A 405 47.17 -22.96 -15.99
C MET A 405 46.10 -23.57 -16.90
N ALA A 406 45.92 -23.05 -18.11
CA ALA A 406 44.95 -23.54 -19.08
C ALA A 406 45.53 -24.64 -19.99
N GLN A 407 46.86 -24.74 -20.12
CA GLN A 407 47.51 -25.78 -20.93
C GLN A 407 47.14 -27.22 -20.51
N PRO A 408 47.12 -27.59 -19.21
CA PRO A 408 46.72 -28.93 -18.78
C PRO A 408 45.24 -29.25 -19.11
N ILE A 409 44.38 -28.22 -19.15
CA ILE A 409 42.97 -28.36 -19.53
C ILE A 409 42.90 -28.76 -21.01
N LEU A 410 43.64 -28.08 -21.88
CA LEU A 410 43.71 -28.42 -23.30
C LEU A 410 44.20 -29.86 -23.52
N THR A 411 45.28 -30.28 -22.87
CA THR A 411 45.79 -31.67 -22.98
C THR A 411 44.72 -32.69 -22.57
N THR A 412 43.95 -32.40 -21.52
CA THR A 412 42.86 -33.27 -21.06
C THR A 412 41.71 -33.32 -22.07
N MET A 413 41.35 -32.17 -22.66
CA MET A 413 40.32 -32.08 -23.69
C MET A 413 40.72 -32.79 -24.99
N GLU A 414 41.98 -32.70 -25.41
CA GLU A 414 42.48 -33.41 -26.59
C GLU A 414 42.50 -34.93 -26.40
N ALA A 415 42.82 -35.40 -25.20
CA ALA A 415 42.82 -36.83 -24.89
C ALA A 415 41.41 -37.44 -24.79
N ARG A 416 40.44 -36.68 -24.23
CA ARG A 416 39.10 -37.21 -23.91
C ARG A 416 37.99 -36.78 -24.88
N TYR A 417 38.14 -35.62 -25.52
CA TYR A 417 37.14 -34.98 -26.37
C TYR A 417 37.78 -34.36 -27.62
N PRO A 418 38.57 -35.12 -28.42
CA PRO A 418 39.37 -34.57 -29.51
C PRO A 418 38.53 -33.87 -30.59
N ASP A 419 37.35 -34.39 -30.90
CA ASP A 419 36.50 -33.90 -31.99
C ASP A 419 35.47 -32.84 -31.57
N SER A 420 35.49 -32.40 -30.30
CA SER A 420 34.52 -31.41 -29.83
C SER A 420 34.88 -30.00 -30.32
N GLU A 421 33.86 -29.21 -30.69
CA GLU A 421 34.00 -27.79 -31.06
C GLU A 421 34.70 -27.00 -29.93
N GLN A 422 34.38 -27.34 -28.68
CA GLN A 422 34.97 -26.72 -27.49
C GLN A 422 36.49 -26.95 -27.40
N THR A 423 36.98 -28.12 -27.79
CA THR A 423 38.44 -28.41 -27.83
C THR A 423 39.13 -27.57 -28.90
N GLN A 424 38.50 -27.35 -30.05
CA GLN A 424 39.03 -26.50 -31.12
C GLN A 424 39.14 -25.05 -30.67
N GLU A 425 38.11 -24.54 -29.98
CA GLU A 425 38.09 -23.18 -29.40
C GLU A 425 39.22 -22.98 -28.38
N VAL A 426 39.43 -23.92 -27.45
CA VAL A 426 40.53 -23.82 -26.46
C VAL A 426 41.90 -23.89 -27.13
N ARG A 427 42.05 -24.72 -28.17
CA ARG A 427 43.30 -24.78 -28.95
C ARG A 427 43.58 -23.44 -29.63
N TRP A 428 42.56 -22.80 -30.19
CA TRP A 428 42.69 -21.47 -30.78
C TRP A 428 43.01 -20.39 -29.73
N LEU A 429 42.38 -20.46 -28.56
CA LEU A 429 42.60 -19.54 -27.45
C LEU A 429 44.04 -19.55 -26.93
N LEU A 430 44.66 -20.74 -26.88
CA LEU A 430 46.02 -20.96 -26.37
C LEU A 430 47.11 -20.88 -27.45
N ARG A 431 46.78 -20.48 -28.68
CA ARG A 431 47.77 -20.34 -29.74
C ARG A 431 48.86 -19.34 -29.33
N PRO A 432 50.15 -19.64 -29.56
CA PRO A 432 51.21 -18.68 -29.31
C PRO A 432 50.95 -17.42 -30.15
N THR A 433 50.83 -16.27 -29.49
CA THR A 433 50.68 -14.99 -30.19
C THR A 433 52.01 -14.69 -30.89
N PRO A 434 52.04 -14.39 -32.20
CA PRO A 434 53.29 -14.02 -32.86
C PRO A 434 53.86 -12.78 -32.16
N ALA A 435 55.13 -12.87 -31.75
CA ALA A 435 55.84 -11.77 -31.12
C ALA A 435 55.82 -10.56 -32.07
N ALA A 436 55.30 -9.42 -31.59
CA ALA A 436 55.34 -8.15 -32.28
C ALA A 436 56.70 -7.46 -32.05
#